data_AF-A0A968QR41-F1
#
_entry.id   AF-A0A968QR41-F1
#
_cell.length_a   1.000
_cell.length_b   1.000
_cell.length_c   1.000
_cell.angle_alpha   90.00
_cell.angle_beta   90.00
_cell.angle_gamma   90.00
#
_symmetry.space_group_name_H-M   'P 1'
#
loop_
_entity.id
_entity.type
_entity.pdbx_description
1 polymer ?
#
loop_
_entity_poly.entity_id
_entity_poly.type
_entity_poly.pdbx_seq_one_letter_code
_entity_poly.pdbx_strand_id
1 'polypeptide(L)'
;MTDLKQEKALSEIRGDAEKGISVAKSIEKLFHLGISITASIRIIKIAYRLSLADAKDRVAGHSVWGSLVKKVQPYHDDLIKYFNSAA
;
A
#
# COMPACT_ATOMS: atom_id res chain seq x y z
N MET A 1 -20.07 -1.97 2.95
CA MET A 1 -19.88 -1.78 1.49
C MET A 1 -18.41 -1.76 1.07
N THR A 2 -17.47 -1.57 2.00
CA THR A 2 -16.01 -1.51 1.76
C THR A 2 -15.38 -2.86 1.42
N ASP A 3 -15.92 -3.97 1.96
CA ASP A 3 -15.33 -5.31 1.77
C ASP A 3 -15.52 -5.86 0.34
N LEU A 4 -16.70 -5.69 -0.26
CA LEU A 4 -16.97 -6.18 -1.62
C LEU A 4 -16.01 -5.58 -2.66
N LYS A 5 -15.63 -4.31 -2.48
CA LYS A 5 -14.66 -3.60 -3.32
C LYS A 5 -13.26 -4.19 -3.17
N GLN A 6 -12.85 -4.51 -1.94
CA GLN A 6 -11.53 -5.10 -1.65
C GLN A 6 -11.45 -6.56 -2.11
N GLU A 7 -12.53 -7.33 -2.00
CA GLU A 7 -12.59 -8.71 -2.50
C GLU A 7 -12.49 -8.76 -4.02
N LYS A 8 -13.21 -7.89 -4.73
CA LYS A 8 -13.10 -7.75 -6.18
C LYS A 8 -11.68 -7.35 -6.59
N ALA A 9 -11.10 -6.36 -5.92
CA ALA A 9 -9.72 -5.94 -6.17
C ALA A 9 -8.73 -7.09 -5.90
N LEU A 10 -8.92 -7.88 -4.85
CA LEU A 10 -8.07 -9.05 -4.57
C LEU A 10 -8.16 -10.10 -5.67
N SER A 11 -9.37 -10.44 -6.13
CA SER A 11 -9.56 -11.40 -7.21
C SER A 11 -8.87 -10.93 -8.49
N GLU A 12 -8.97 -9.65 -8.81
CA GLU A 12 -8.35 -9.05 -9.98
C GLU A 12 -6.82 -9.06 -9.89
N ILE A 13 -6.24 -8.63 -8.76
CA ILE A 13 -4.79 -8.62 -8.57
C ILE A 13 -4.19 -10.03 -8.48
N ARG A 14 -4.95 -11.03 -8.00
CA ARG A 14 -4.54 -12.45 -8.10
C ARG A 14 -4.39 -12.89 -9.55
N GLY A 15 -5.36 -12.56 -10.40
CA GLY A 15 -5.27 -12.83 -11.84
C GLY A 15 -4.09 -12.13 -12.49
N ASP A 16 -3.76 -10.91 -12.05
CA ASP A 16 -2.57 -10.18 -12.51
C ASP A 16 -1.28 -10.89 -12.08
N ALA A 17 -1.20 -11.38 -10.84
CA ALA A 17 -0.04 -12.13 -10.33
C ALA A 17 0.17 -13.45 -11.08
N GLU A 18 -0.90 -14.20 -11.38
CA GLU A 18 -0.87 -15.44 -12.15
C GLU A 18 -0.39 -15.21 -13.60
N LYS A 19 -0.70 -14.05 -14.18
CA LYS A 19 -0.23 -13.63 -15.51
C LYS A 19 1.18 -13.06 -15.51
N GLY A 20 1.86 -13.02 -14.36
CA GLY A 20 3.20 -12.47 -14.23
C GLY A 20 3.26 -10.94 -14.32
N ILE A 21 2.14 -10.23 -14.11
CA ILE A 21 2.15 -8.77 -14.03
C ILE A 21 2.95 -8.37 -12.79
N SER A 22 3.83 -7.38 -12.94
CA SER A 22 4.68 -6.89 -11.87
C SER A 22 3.88 -6.33 -10.68
N VAL A 23 4.41 -6.50 -9.47
CA VAL A 23 3.85 -5.90 -8.24
C VAL A 23 3.63 -4.38 -8.38
N ALA A 24 4.54 -3.65 -9.03
CA ALA A 24 4.43 -2.20 -9.23
C ALA A 24 3.16 -1.80 -9.99
N LYS A 25 2.91 -2.40 -11.17
CA LYS A 25 1.68 -2.18 -11.94
C LYS A 25 0.40 -2.51 -11.15
N SER A 26 0.44 -3.57 -10.35
CA SER A 26 -0.68 -3.93 -9.48
C SER A 26 -0.92 -2.90 -8.37
N ILE A 27 0.13 -2.25 -7.86
CA ILE A 27 0.02 -1.14 -6.89
C ILE A 27 -0.63 0.08 -7.54
N GLU A 28 -0.20 0.46 -8.74
CA GLU A 28 -0.79 1.57 -9.51
C GLU A 28 -2.28 1.33 -9.75
N LYS A 29 -2.63 0.11 -10.14
CA LYS A 29 -4.02 -0.31 -10.35
C LYS A 29 -4.87 -0.19 -9.08
N LEU A 30 -4.37 -0.68 -7.95
CA LEU A 30 -5.06 -0.54 -6.65
C LEU A 30 -5.25 0.92 -6.25
N PHE A 31 -4.26 1.77 -6.51
CA PHE A 31 -4.34 3.20 -6.28
C PHE A 31 -5.44 3.85 -7.13
N HIS A 32 -5.49 3.55 -8.44
CA HIS A 32 -6.54 4.06 -9.34
C HIS A 32 -7.95 3.55 -8.99
N LEU A 33 -8.04 2.32 -8.46
CA LEU A 33 -9.28 1.80 -7.90
C LEU A 33 -9.69 2.49 -6.59
N GLY A 34 -8.86 3.38 -6.03
CA GLY A 34 -9.12 4.06 -4.77
C GLY A 34 -9.13 3.10 -3.58
N ILE A 35 -8.25 2.09 -3.61
CA ILE A 35 -8.00 1.19 -2.49
C ILE A 35 -7.01 1.89 -1.55
N SER A 36 -7.27 1.86 -0.24
CA SER A 36 -6.38 2.47 0.74
C SER A 36 -5.00 1.80 0.72
N ILE A 37 -3.98 2.51 1.22
CA ILE A 37 -2.61 1.96 1.31
C ILE A 37 -2.56 0.67 2.14
N THR A 38 -3.31 0.62 3.26
CA THR A 38 -3.38 -0.56 4.15
C THR A 38 -4.06 -1.75 3.48
N ALA A 39 -5.16 -1.52 2.77
CA ALA A 39 -5.82 -2.56 2.00
C ALA A 39 -4.94 -3.02 0.82
N SER A 40 -4.21 -2.10 0.20
CA SER A 40 -3.27 -2.42 -0.88
C SER A 40 -2.13 -3.32 -0.41
N ILE A 41 -1.55 -3.07 0.77
CA ILE A 41 -0.57 -3.95 1.42
C ILE A 41 -1.15 -5.35 1.62
N ARG A 42 -2.37 -5.45 2.16
CA ARG A 42 -3.04 -6.74 2.38
C ARG A 42 -3.24 -7.50 1.08
N ILE A 43 -3.73 -6.82 0.04
CA ILE A 43 -4.01 -7.44 -1.27
C ILE A 43 -2.72 -7.91 -1.94
N ILE A 44 -1.69 -7.07 -1.99
CA ILE A 44 -0.39 -7.41 -2.60
C ILE A 44 0.28 -8.57 -1.86
N LYS A 45 0.26 -8.56 -0.52
CA LYS A 45 0.74 -9.67 0.30
C LYS A 45 0.09 -11.00 -0.11
N ILE A 46 -1.23 -11.02 -0.22
CA ILE A 46 -1.99 -12.24 -0.52
C ILE A 46 -1.78 -12.67 -1.98
N ALA A 47 -1.88 -11.75 -2.93
CA ALA A 47 -1.82 -12.08 -4.36
C ALA A 47 -0.43 -12.54 -4.80
N TYR A 48 0.63 -11.92 -4.30
CA TYR A 48 2.02 -12.23 -4.66
C TYR A 48 2.75 -13.11 -3.64
N ARG A 49 2.04 -13.60 -2.61
CA ARG A 49 2.58 -14.47 -1.54
C ARG A 49 3.83 -13.89 -0.87
N LEU A 50 3.84 -12.58 -0.67
CA LEU A 50 4.96 -11.88 -0.04
C LEU A 50 4.86 -11.94 1.49
N SER A 51 5.98 -11.68 2.16
CA SER A 51 5.94 -11.37 3.58
C SER A 51 5.19 -10.04 3.83
N LEU A 52 4.73 -9.81 5.05
CA LEU A 52 4.12 -8.52 5.39
C LEU A 52 5.12 -7.37 5.25
N ALA A 53 6.38 -7.59 5.62
CA ALA A 53 7.45 -6.61 5.49
C ALA A 53 7.67 -6.23 4.01
N ASP A 54 7.86 -7.22 3.13
CA ASP A 54 8.07 -6.97 1.70
C ASP A 54 6.88 -6.27 1.05
N ALA A 55 5.65 -6.67 1.39
CA ALA A 55 4.45 -6.05 0.88
C ALA A 55 4.34 -4.59 1.33
N LYS A 56 4.65 -4.31 2.61
CA LYS A 56 4.68 -2.96 3.17
C LYS A 56 5.70 -2.09 2.44
N ASP A 57 6.94 -2.57 2.29
CA ASP A 57 8.02 -1.81 1.68
C ASP A 57 7.74 -1.49 0.21
N ARG A 58 7.26 -2.48 -0.55
CA ARG A 58 6.92 -2.29 -1.97
C ARG A 58 5.74 -1.35 -2.17
N VAL A 59 4.68 -1.47 -1.36
CA VAL A 59 3.50 -0.62 -1.50
C VAL A 59 3.78 0.78 -0.99
N ALA A 60 4.28 0.94 0.23
CA ALA A 60 4.49 2.26 0.83
C ALA A 60 5.64 3.03 0.16
N GLY A 61 6.64 2.33 -0.36
CA GLY A 61 7.73 2.92 -1.15
C GLY A 61 7.34 3.27 -2.59
N HIS A 62 6.14 2.92 -3.05
CA HIS A 62 5.73 3.19 -4.43
C HIS A 62 5.45 4.68 -4.66
N SER A 63 5.89 5.20 -5.81
CA SER A 63 5.83 6.63 -6.16
C SER A 63 4.41 7.22 -6.16
N VAL A 64 3.38 6.41 -6.44
CA VAL A 64 1.96 6.81 -6.38
C VAL A 64 1.55 7.35 -5.01
N TRP A 65 2.21 6.88 -3.94
CA TRP A 65 1.96 7.37 -2.57
C TRP A 65 2.88 8.54 -2.18
N GLY A 66 3.83 8.93 -3.02
CA GLY A 66 4.81 9.97 -2.70
C GLY A 66 4.18 11.32 -2.38
N SER A 67 3.03 11.66 -2.99
CA SER A 67 2.28 12.88 -2.66
C SER A 67 1.67 12.82 -1.25
N LEU A 68 1.18 11.66 -0.82
CA LEU A 68 0.66 11.44 0.53
C LEU A 68 1.80 11.52 1.54
N VAL A 69 2.92 10.85 1.28
CA VAL A 69 4.14 10.90 2.13
C VAL A 69 4.58 12.34 2.38
N LYS A 70 4.70 13.15 1.32
CA LYS A 70 5.07 14.57 1.45
C LYS A 70 4.09 15.37 2.30
N LYS A 71 2.79 15.10 2.18
CA LYS A 71 1.75 15.80 2.97
C LYS A 71 1.76 15.41 4.44
N VAL A 72 2.11 14.16 4.76
CA VAL A 72 2.13 13.66 6.14
C VAL A 72 3.47 13.90 6.85
N GLN A 73 4.53 14.26 6.11
CA GLN A 73 5.87 14.48 6.65
C GLN A 73 5.89 15.46 7.85
N PRO A 74 5.21 16.63 7.83
CA PRO A 74 5.24 17.54 8.97
C PRO A 74 4.69 16.90 10.26
N TYR A 75 3.61 16.11 10.15
CA TYR A 75 3.04 15.40 11.30
C TYR A 75 3.99 14.35 11.86
N HIS A 76 4.71 13.66 10.99
CA HIS A 76 5.73 12.69 11.39
C HIS A 76 6.90 13.39 12.11
N ASP A 77 7.37 14.52 11.60
CA ASP A 77 8.44 15.31 12.20
C ASP A 77 8.02 15.87 13.57
N ASP A 78 6.78 16.35 13.69
CA ASP A 78 6.20 16.79 14.96
C ASP A 78 6.12 15.65 15.99
N LEU A 79 5.74 14.44 15.57
CA LEU A 79 5.73 13.25 16.43
C LEU A 79 7.14 12.90 16.91
N ILE A 80 8.13 12.89 16.03
CA ILE A 80 9.54 12.66 16.41
C ILE A 80 9.99 13.71 17.43
N LYS A 81 9.71 14.98 17.14
CA LYS A 81 10.08 16.09 18.02
C LYS A 81 9.45 15.93 19.40
N TYR A 82 8.16 15.59 19.47
CA TYR A 82 7.47 15.32 20.73
C TYR A 82 8.16 14.20 21.52
N PHE A 83 8.40 13.04 20.89
CA PHE A 83 9.07 11.91 21.55
C PHE A 83 10.47 12.25 22.05
N ASN A 84 11.26 13.00 21.26
CA ASN A 84 12.62 13.40 21.65
C ASN A 84 12.64 14.50 22.72
N SER A 85 11.58 15.30 22.85
CA SER A 85 11.46 16.33 23.89
C SER A 85 10.90 15.83 25.22
N ALA A 86 10.31 14.64 25.22
CA ALA A 86 9.73 13.98 26.39
C ALA A 86 10.68 12.97 27.05
N ALA A 87 11.89 12.80 26.50
CA ALA A 87 12.98 11.96 27.00
C ALA A 87 14.09 12.83 27.60
#